data_AF-A0A963JF09-F1
#
_entry.id   AF-A0A963JF09-F1
#
_cell.length_a   1.000
_cell.length_b   1.000
_cell.length_c   1.000
_cell.angle_alpha   90.00
_cell.angle_beta   90.00
_cell.angle_gamma   90.00
#
_symmetry.space_group_name_H-M   'P 1'
#
loop_
_entity.id
_entity.type
_entity.pdbx_description
1 polymer ?
#
loop_
_entity_poly.entity_id
_entity_poly.type
_entity_poly.pdbx_seq_one_letter_code
_entity_poly.pdbx_strand_id
1 'polypeptide(L)'
;MEFITSNMAPIMFAGLIVFLLMGFPVAFSLGACGLFFGFIGIELGLLPEALLQALPLRIYGIMQNDTLLAIPFFTLMGLILERSGMAEDLLETIGQLFGPVRGGLALAVVFVGALLAATTGVVAASVISMGLISLPIMLRYGYDRRIATGVIAASGTLAQIIPPSLVLIILADQLGRSVGDMYKG
;
A
#
# COMPACT_ATOMS: atom_id res chain seq x y z
N MET A 1 -12.96 26.23 27.97
CA MET A 1 -11.87 25.25 28.19
C MET A 1 -12.41 23.84 28.45
N GLU A 2 -13.45 23.66 29.27
CA GLU A 2 -14.06 22.33 29.53
C GLU A 2 -14.61 21.59 28.30
N PHE A 3 -15.13 22.30 27.29
CA PHE A 3 -15.64 21.66 26.07
C PHE A 3 -14.54 21.02 25.22
N ILE A 4 -13.37 21.67 25.14
CA ILE A 4 -12.22 21.18 24.36
C ILE A 4 -11.56 20.02 25.09
N THR A 5 -11.42 20.10 26.42
CA THR A 5 -10.86 19.02 27.23
C THR A 5 -11.75 17.78 27.23
N SER A 6 -13.07 17.93 27.27
CA SER A 6 -14.02 16.79 27.21
C SER A 6 -14.15 16.17 25.81
N ASN A 7 -13.97 16.94 24.73
CA ASN A 7 -14.18 16.47 23.34
C ASN A 7 -12.89 16.44 22.51
N MET A 8 -11.72 16.31 23.14
CA MET A 8 -10.45 16.38 22.42
C MET A 8 -10.31 15.31 21.32
N ALA A 9 -10.73 14.07 21.57
CA ALA A 9 -10.61 12.98 20.59
C ALA A 9 -11.49 13.19 19.33
N PRO A 10 -12.79 13.53 19.43
CA PRO A 10 -13.59 13.93 18.28
C PRO A 10 -13.02 15.13 17.50
N ILE A 11 -12.49 16.13 18.21
CA ILE A 11 -11.90 17.33 17.59
C ILE A 11 -10.60 16.96 16.85
N MET A 12 -9.76 16.10 17.43
CA MET A 12 -8.58 15.55 16.76
C MET A 12 -8.94 14.80 15.48
N PHE A 13 -9.97 13.96 15.54
CA PHE A 13 -10.43 13.21 14.37
C PHE A 13 -10.97 14.12 13.26
N ALA A 14 -11.79 15.11 13.61
CA ALA A 14 -12.28 16.10 12.64
C ALA A 14 -11.13 16.94 12.07
N GLY A 15 -10.17 17.33 12.91
CA GLY A 15 -8.96 18.04 12.50
C GLY A 15 -8.12 17.22 11.51
N LEU A 16 -7.96 15.92 11.75
CA LEU A 16 -7.28 15.02 10.83
C LEU A 16 -7.93 15.04 9.43
N ILE A 17 -9.26 14.98 9.36
CA ILE A 17 -9.98 15.05 8.08
C ILE A 17 -9.63 16.35 7.34
N VAL A 18 -9.64 17.49 8.04
CA VAL A 18 -9.28 18.79 7.45
C VAL A 18 -7.83 18.80 6.93
N PHE A 19 -6.89 18.25 7.71
CA PHE A 19 -5.48 18.15 7.30
C PHE A 19 -5.29 17.24 6.08
N LEU A 20 -6.06 16.16 5.98
CA LEU A 20 -6.03 15.28 4.80
C LEU A 20 -6.63 15.97 3.56
N LEU A 21 -7.67 16.79 3.73
CA LEU A 21 -8.30 17.54 2.64
C LEU A 21 -7.43 18.67 2.07
N MET A 22 -6.40 19.12 2.81
CA MET A 22 -5.43 20.10 2.30
C MET A 22 -4.54 19.56 1.17
N GLY A 23 -4.57 18.25 0.89
CA GLY A 23 -3.84 17.65 -0.23
C GLY A 23 -2.33 17.44 0.00
N PHE A 24 -1.84 17.66 1.22
CA PHE A 24 -0.47 17.31 1.60
C PHE A 24 -0.30 15.79 1.76
N PRO A 25 0.92 15.24 1.57
CA PRO A 25 1.16 13.82 1.75
C PRO A 25 0.75 13.34 3.14
N VAL A 26 0.04 12.22 3.20
CA VAL A 26 -0.64 11.68 4.39
C VAL A 26 0.27 11.59 5.61
N ALA A 27 1.54 11.21 5.44
CA ALA A 27 2.51 11.12 6.54
C ALA A 27 2.72 12.46 7.25
N PHE A 28 2.86 13.56 6.50
CA PHE A 28 3.02 14.89 7.05
C PHE A 28 1.72 15.41 7.66
N SER A 29 0.57 15.12 7.05
CA SER A 29 -0.74 15.49 7.60
C SER A 29 -1.01 14.81 8.95
N LEU A 30 -0.72 13.51 9.07
CA LEU A 30 -0.84 12.76 10.33
C LEU A 30 0.14 13.28 11.39
N GLY A 31 1.40 13.50 11.01
CA GLY A 31 2.42 14.03 11.92
C GLY A 31 2.08 15.44 12.42
N ALA A 32 1.68 16.33 11.51
CA ALA A 32 1.29 17.70 11.86
C ALA A 32 0.04 17.75 12.73
N CYS A 33 -0.99 16.96 12.41
CA CYS A 33 -2.19 16.83 13.24
C CYS A 33 -1.82 16.30 14.65
N GLY A 34 -1.00 15.26 14.73
CA GLY A 34 -0.54 14.69 16.00
C GLY A 34 0.26 15.66 16.86
N LEU A 35 1.20 16.41 16.24
CA LEU A 35 2.01 17.41 16.93
C LEU A 35 1.17 18.63 17.36
N PHE A 36 0.27 19.10 16.51
CA PHE A 36 -0.61 20.24 16.79
C PHE A 36 -1.52 19.97 18.00
N PHE A 37 -2.21 18.84 17.99
CA PHE A 37 -3.07 18.45 19.12
C PHE A 37 -2.27 17.96 20.33
N GLY A 38 -1.08 17.40 20.14
CA GLY A 38 -0.16 17.09 21.23
C GLY A 38 0.28 18.34 21.99
N PHE A 39 0.61 19.42 21.28
CA PHE A 39 0.93 20.71 21.89
C PHE A 39 -0.26 21.31 22.65
N ILE A 40 -1.45 21.33 22.03
CA ILE A 40 -2.68 21.80 22.68
C ILE A 40 -3.01 20.96 23.93
N GLY A 41 -2.85 19.65 23.86
CA GLY A 41 -3.11 18.75 24.99
C GLY A 41 -2.16 18.96 26.17
N ILE A 42 -0.92 19.39 25.92
CA ILE A 42 0.04 19.76 26.97
C ILE A 42 -0.35 21.08 27.63
N GLU A 43 -0.64 22.11 26.84
CA GLU A 43 -1.09 23.43 27.33
C GLU A 43 -2.40 23.34 28.14
N LEU A 44 -3.28 22.40 27.80
CA LEU A 44 -4.51 22.10 28.52
C LEU A 44 -4.34 21.18 29.74
N GLY A 45 -3.13 20.69 30.01
CA GLY A 45 -2.83 19.76 31.11
C GLY A 45 -3.40 18.34 30.93
N LEU A 46 -3.84 17.98 29.72
CA LEU A 46 -4.41 16.67 29.38
C LEU A 46 -3.33 15.62 29.08
N LEU A 47 -2.14 16.06 28.65
CA LEU A 47 -1.03 15.21 28.26
C LEU A 47 0.26 15.62 29.01
N PRO A 48 1.05 14.66 29.51
CA PRO A 48 2.36 14.97 30.08
C PRO A 48 3.34 15.50 29.01
N GLU A 49 4.10 16.54 29.36
CA GLU A 49 5.18 17.11 28.53
C GLU A 49 6.23 16.07 28.12
N ALA A 50 6.43 15.06 28.98
CA ALA A 50 7.34 13.95 28.73
C ALA A 50 7.00 13.16 27.44
N LEU A 51 5.75 13.19 26.97
CA LEU A 51 5.35 12.52 25.73
C LEU A 51 5.97 13.16 24.48
N LEU A 52 6.13 14.49 24.46
CA LEU A 52 6.82 15.17 23.36
C LEU A 52 8.33 14.89 23.40
N GLN A 53 8.91 14.84 24.60
CA GLN A 53 10.33 14.52 24.78
C GLN A 53 10.65 13.07 24.42
N ALA A 54 9.68 12.16 24.51
CA ALA A 54 9.81 10.76 24.12
C ALA A 54 9.69 10.51 22.60
N LEU A 55 9.31 11.52 21.79
CA LEU A 55 9.15 11.38 20.35
C LEU A 55 10.42 10.89 19.63
N PRO A 56 11.63 11.43 19.90
CA PRO A 56 12.85 10.94 19.25
C PRO A 56 13.10 9.46 19.53
N LEU A 57 12.87 9.03 20.78
CA LEU A 57 13.04 7.63 21.18
C LEU A 57 12.03 6.72 20.46
N ARG A 58 10.78 7.17 20.30
CA ARG A 58 9.76 6.45 19.51
C ARG A 58 10.15 6.33 18.04
N ILE A 59 10.63 7.41 17.43
CA ILE A 59 11.09 7.40 16.04
C ILE A 59 12.24 6.39 15.88
N TYR A 60 13.22 6.42 16.78
CA TYR A 60 14.34 5.49 16.76
C TYR A 60 13.89 4.04 16.93
N GLY A 61 12.95 3.79 17.85
CA GLY A 61 12.35 2.45 18.02
C GLY A 61 11.66 1.92 16.77
N ILE A 62 10.96 2.78 16.02
CA ILE A 62 10.33 2.41 14.74
C ILE A 62 11.41 2.12 13.69
N MET A 63 12.48 2.93 13.62
CA MET A 63 13.59 2.71 12.68
C MET A 63 14.35 1.40 12.94
N GLN A 64 14.37 0.92 14.19
CA GLN A 64 15.00 -0.35 14.58
C GLN A 64 14.08 -1.57 14.41
N ASN A 65 12.88 -1.39 13.88
CA ASN A 65 11.95 -2.49 13.72
C ASN A 65 12.35 -3.40 12.55
N ASP A 66 12.83 -4.60 12.86
CA ASP A 66 13.26 -5.59 11.88
C ASP A 66 12.13 -6.02 10.93
N THR A 67 10.86 -5.95 11.37
CA THR A 67 9.70 -6.24 10.51
C THR A 67 9.59 -5.22 9.38
N LEU A 68 9.92 -3.96 9.64
CA LEU A 68 9.88 -2.89 8.64
C LEU A 68 11.05 -2.98 7.64
N LEU A 69 12.14 -3.69 7.96
CA LEU A 69 13.20 -4.00 6.99
C LEU A 69 12.68 -4.81 5.79
N ALA A 70 11.57 -5.54 5.95
CA ALA A 70 10.94 -6.24 4.84
C ALA A 70 10.51 -5.27 3.72
N ILE A 71 10.05 -4.05 4.06
CA ILE A 71 9.54 -3.07 3.09
C ILE A 71 10.58 -2.73 1.99
N PRO A 72 11.80 -2.27 2.32
CA PRO A 72 12.81 -1.97 1.29
C PRO A 72 13.27 -3.21 0.52
N PHE A 73 13.39 -4.38 1.16
CA PHE A 73 13.79 -5.61 0.46
C PHE A 73 12.72 -6.10 -0.51
N PHE A 74 11.44 -6.07 -0.14
CA PHE A 74 10.34 -6.40 -1.05
C PHE A 74 10.22 -5.39 -2.19
N THR A 75 10.37 -4.09 -1.90
CA THR A 75 10.36 -3.05 -2.94
C THR A 75 11.52 -3.26 -3.92
N LEU A 76 12.72 -3.58 -3.42
CA LEU A 76 13.89 -3.85 -4.25
C LEU A 76 13.68 -5.09 -5.14
N MET A 77 13.17 -6.19 -4.57
CA MET A 77 12.84 -7.39 -5.33
C MET A 77 11.82 -7.10 -6.43
N GLY A 78 10.74 -6.39 -6.10
CA GLY A 78 9.72 -5.97 -7.06
C GLY A 78 10.30 -5.14 -8.19
N LEU A 79 11.18 -4.18 -7.87
CA LEU A 79 11.87 -3.36 -8.87
C LEU A 79 12.81 -4.17 -9.76
N ILE A 80 13.54 -5.14 -9.20
CA ILE A 80 14.42 -6.03 -9.97
C ILE A 80 13.59 -6.88 -10.95
N LEU A 81 12.46 -7.44 -10.50
CA LEU A 81 11.55 -8.24 -11.33
C LEU A 81 10.94 -7.42 -12.47
N GLU A 82 10.60 -6.17 -12.20
CA GLU A 82 10.06 -5.25 -13.20
C GLU A 82 11.12 -4.83 -14.22
N ARG A 83 12.34 -4.51 -13.76
CA ARG A 83 13.43 -4.04 -14.63
C ARG A 83 14.15 -5.16 -15.39
N SER A 84 14.01 -6.41 -14.98
CA SER A 84 14.63 -7.56 -15.67
C SER A 84 13.88 -8.01 -16.92
N GLY A 85 12.70 -7.46 -17.20
CA GLY A 85 11.85 -7.90 -18.32
C GLY A 85 11.05 -9.19 -18.04
N MET A 86 11.26 -9.83 -16.88
CA MET A 86 10.52 -11.04 -16.49
C MET A 86 9.01 -10.85 -16.52
N ALA A 87 8.52 -9.66 -16.19
CA ALA A 87 7.10 -9.33 -16.23
C ALA A 87 6.48 -9.52 -17.63
N GLU A 88 7.21 -9.13 -18.67
CA GLU A 88 6.78 -9.22 -20.06
C GLU A 88 6.85 -10.66 -20.57
N ASP A 89 7.96 -11.35 -20.30
CA ASP A 89 8.16 -12.77 -20.65
C ASP A 89 7.10 -13.68 -20.01
N LEU A 90 6.76 -13.43 -18.74
CA LEU A 90 5.69 -14.14 -18.05
C LEU A 90 4.33 -13.87 -18.69
N LEU A 91 4.04 -12.62 -19.06
CA LEU A 91 2.77 -12.26 -19.70
C LEU A 91 2.62 -12.90 -21.08
N GLU A 92 3.69 -12.96 -21.87
CA GLU A 92 3.69 -13.65 -23.16
C GLU A 92 3.50 -15.16 -22.99
N THR A 93 4.25 -15.78 -22.07
CA THR A 93 4.18 -17.23 -21.82
C THR A 93 2.80 -17.64 -21.32
N ILE A 94 2.24 -16.91 -20.35
CA ILE A 94 0.90 -17.18 -19.82
C ILE A 94 -0.17 -16.83 -20.86
N GLY A 95 0.03 -15.79 -21.66
CA GLY A 95 -0.84 -15.45 -22.79
C GLY A 95 -0.90 -16.56 -23.84
N GLN A 96 0.22 -17.22 -24.13
CA GLN A 96 0.27 -18.40 -24.99
C GLN A 96 -0.40 -19.63 -24.34
N LEU A 97 -0.15 -19.85 -23.05
CA LEU A 97 -0.74 -20.95 -22.27
C LEU A 97 -2.27 -20.90 -22.25
N PHE A 98 -2.84 -19.71 -22.04
CA PHE A 98 -4.29 -19.49 -22.04
C PHE A 98 -4.85 -19.05 -23.40
N GLY A 99 -4.00 -18.87 -24.43
CA GLY A 99 -4.38 -18.47 -25.79
C GLY A 99 -5.55 -19.23 -26.43
N PRO A 100 -5.68 -20.57 -26.26
CA PRO A 100 -6.83 -21.31 -26.80
C PRO A 100 -8.15 -21.08 -26.04
N VAL A 101 -8.10 -20.45 -24.86
CA VAL A 101 -9.29 -20.16 -24.03
C VAL A 101 -9.87 -18.80 -24.41
N ARG A 102 -11.19 -18.74 -24.62
CA ARG A 102 -11.90 -17.47 -24.79
C ARG A 102 -11.70 -16.59 -23.54
N GLY A 103 -11.07 -15.44 -23.70
CA GLY A 103 -10.69 -14.58 -22.56
C GLY A 103 -9.31 -14.87 -21.97
N GLY A 104 -8.51 -15.75 -22.57
CA GLY A 104 -7.24 -16.22 -22.03
C GLY A 104 -6.22 -15.13 -21.74
N LEU A 105 -6.17 -14.09 -22.59
CA LEU A 105 -5.30 -12.93 -22.37
C LEU A 105 -5.72 -12.12 -21.12
N ALA A 106 -7.03 -11.97 -20.86
CA ALA A 106 -7.49 -11.32 -19.63
C ALA A 106 -7.13 -12.15 -18.38
N LEU A 107 -7.24 -13.49 -18.46
CA LEU A 107 -6.79 -14.38 -17.38
C LEU A 107 -5.28 -14.27 -17.15
N ALA A 108 -4.49 -14.16 -18.23
CA ALA A 108 -3.05 -13.95 -18.15
C ALA A 108 -2.72 -12.64 -17.42
N VAL A 109 -3.41 -11.55 -17.73
CA VAL A 109 -3.26 -10.26 -17.04
C VAL A 109 -3.63 -10.37 -15.56
N VAL A 110 -4.71 -11.07 -15.21
CA VAL A 110 -5.06 -11.29 -13.79
C VAL A 110 -3.96 -12.04 -13.07
N PHE A 111 -3.46 -13.13 -13.64
CA PHE A 111 -2.50 -14.01 -12.99
C PHE A 111 -1.12 -13.35 -12.87
N VAL A 112 -0.59 -12.82 -13.97
CA VAL A 112 0.72 -12.16 -14.00
C VAL A 112 0.67 -10.84 -13.23
N GLY A 113 -0.41 -10.07 -13.40
CA GLY A 113 -0.66 -8.86 -12.64
C GLY A 113 -0.70 -9.14 -11.14
N ALA A 114 -1.41 -10.18 -10.70
CA ALA A 114 -1.44 -10.57 -9.29
C ALA A 114 -0.06 -10.98 -8.76
N LEU A 115 0.72 -11.75 -9.54
CA LEU A 115 2.04 -12.24 -9.13
C LEU A 115 3.09 -11.13 -9.02
N LEU A 116 3.10 -10.20 -9.98
CA LEU A 116 3.98 -9.01 -9.96
C LEU A 116 3.53 -7.98 -8.92
N ALA A 117 2.23 -7.86 -8.70
CA ALA A 117 1.71 -6.91 -7.73
C ALA A 117 1.90 -7.41 -6.30
N ALA A 118 1.80 -8.73 -6.05
CA ALA A 118 2.16 -9.32 -4.75
C ALA A 118 3.62 -9.03 -4.39
N THR A 119 4.56 -9.23 -5.32
CA THR A 119 5.99 -9.00 -5.06
C THR A 119 6.34 -7.54 -4.78
N THR A 120 5.67 -6.60 -5.46
CA THR A 120 5.86 -5.15 -5.25
C THR A 120 5.08 -4.59 -4.07
N GLY A 121 3.96 -5.20 -3.69
CA GLY A 121 3.08 -4.76 -2.60
C GLY A 121 2.46 -3.37 -2.78
N VAL A 122 2.63 -2.74 -3.95
CA VAL A 122 2.14 -1.39 -4.27
C VAL A 122 1.20 -1.46 -5.47
N VAL A 123 -0.09 -1.20 -5.21
CA VAL A 123 -1.15 -1.25 -6.24
C VAL A 123 -0.93 -0.22 -7.34
N ALA A 124 -0.52 1.00 -7.01
CA ALA A 124 -0.38 2.06 -8.01
C ALA A 124 0.73 1.76 -9.03
N ALA A 125 1.90 1.32 -8.56
CA ALA A 125 3.03 1.01 -9.44
C ALA A 125 2.72 -0.16 -10.37
N SER A 126 2.23 -1.28 -9.81
CA SER A 126 1.88 -2.47 -10.60
C SER A 126 0.81 -2.20 -11.66
N VAL A 127 -0.23 -1.43 -11.34
CA VAL A 127 -1.29 -1.05 -12.30
C VAL A 127 -0.76 -0.17 -13.42
N ILE A 128 0.15 0.77 -13.12
CA ILE A 128 0.77 1.62 -14.14
C ILE A 128 1.63 0.78 -15.09
N SER A 129 2.50 -0.09 -14.55
CA SER A 129 3.40 -0.92 -15.35
C SER A 129 2.63 -1.94 -16.19
N MET A 130 1.64 -2.63 -15.60
CA MET A 130 0.73 -3.50 -16.35
C MET A 130 -0.12 -2.72 -17.35
N GLY A 131 -0.54 -1.51 -17.04
CA GLY A 131 -1.23 -0.63 -17.97
C GLY A 131 -0.37 -0.29 -19.20
N LEU A 132 0.92 -0.03 -19.02
CA LEU A 132 1.83 0.28 -20.12
C LEU A 132 2.17 -0.94 -20.98
N ILE A 133 2.29 -2.12 -20.36
CA ILE A 133 2.68 -3.37 -21.04
C ILE A 133 1.46 -4.08 -21.65
N SER A 134 0.43 -4.35 -20.85
CA SER A 134 -0.67 -5.25 -21.22
C SER A 134 -1.81 -4.57 -21.99
N LEU A 135 -2.11 -3.29 -21.71
CA LEU A 135 -3.20 -2.58 -22.39
C LEU A 135 -3.03 -2.53 -23.93
N PRO A 136 -1.85 -2.16 -24.50
CA PRO A 136 -1.70 -2.14 -25.95
C PRO A 136 -1.84 -3.53 -26.57
N ILE A 137 -1.39 -4.58 -25.86
CA ILE A 137 -1.52 -5.97 -26.31
C ILE A 137 -2.99 -6.38 -26.33
N MET A 138 -3.74 -6.13 -25.25
CA MET A 138 -5.18 -6.46 -25.18
C MET A 138 -5.99 -5.79 -26.29
N LEU A 139 -5.72 -4.52 -26.60
CA LEU A 139 -6.42 -3.79 -27.66
C LEU A 139 -6.09 -4.35 -29.06
N ARG A 140 -4.85 -4.77 -29.31
CA ARG A 140 -4.46 -5.44 -30.57
C ARG A 140 -5.19 -6.77 -30.77
N TYR A 141 -5.49 -7.48 -29.69
CA TYR A 141 -6.27 -8.72 -29.70
C TYR A 141 -7.80 -8.49 -29.71
N GLY A 142 -8.26 -7.24 -29.85
CA GLY A 142 -9.68 -6.92 -30.02
C GLY A 142 -10.49 -6.86 -28.71
N TYR A 143 -9.84 -6.76 -27.54
CA TYR A 143 -10.57 -6.54 -26.29
C TYR A 143 -11.19 -5.14 -26.25
N ASP A 144 -12.39 -5.05 -25.69
CA ASP A 144 -13.00 -3.76 -25.36
C ASP A 144 -12.15 -3.02 -24.31
N ARG A 145 -12.01 -1.70 -24.50
CA ARG A 145 -11.15 -0.87 -23.63
C ARG A 145 -11.62 -0.90 -22.17
N ARG A 146 -12.92 -0.97 -21.91
CA ARG A 146 -13.48 -1.02 -20.54
C ARG A 146 -13.11 -2.34 -19.85
N ILE A 147 -13.15 -3.45 -20.59
CA ILE A 147 -12.75 -4.76 -20.06
C ILE A 147 -11.25 -4.75 -19.79
N ALA A 148 -10.43 -4.31 -20.75
CA ALA A 148 -8.98 -4.29 -20.58
C ALA A 148 -8.56 -3.44 -19.36
N THR A 149 -9.05 -2.21 -19.24
CA THR A 149 -8.73 -1.35 -18.09
C THR A 149 -9.29 -1.88 -16.78
N GLY A 150 -10.50 -2.47 -16.80
CA GLY A 150 -11.12 -3.05 -15.62
C GLY A 150 -10.36 -4.27 -15.10
N VAL A 151 -9.91 -5.14 -15.99
CA VAL A 151 -9.11 -6.33 -15.65
C VAL A 151 -7.75 -5.93 -15.07
N ILE A 152 -7.05 -4.96 -15.70
CA ILE A 152 -5.76 -4.46 -15.20
C ILE A 152 -5.92 -3.79 -13.82
N ALA A 153 -6.98 -2.99 -13.64
CA ALA A 153 -7.25 -2.35 -12.36
C ALA A 153 -7.59 -3.39 -11.28
N ALA A 154 -8.43 -4.38 -11.59
CA ALA A 154 -8.80 -5.45 -10.68
C ALA A 154 -7.60 -6.32 -10.30
N SER A 155 -6.75 -6.70 -11.26
CA SER A 155 -5.56 -7.53 -11.00
C SER A 155 -4.59 -6.86 -10.04
N GLY A 156 -4.43 -5.54 -10.13
CA GLY A 156 -3.60 -4.78 -9.21
C GLY A 156 -4.09 -4.80 -7.76
N THR A 157 -5.39 -4.99 -7.51
CA THR A 157 -5.93 -5.06 -6.13
C THR A 157 -5.66 -6.40 -5.45
N LEU A 158 -5.49 -7.48 -6.22
CA LEU A 158 -5.20 -8.82 -5.68
C LEU A 158 -3.85 -8.88 -4.97
N ALA A 159 -2.93 -7.99 -5.35
CA ALA A 159 -1.63 -7.75 -4.73
C ALA A 159 -1.67 -7.66 -3.20
N GLN A 160 -2.74 -7.08 -2.67
CA GLN A 160 -2.84 -6.79 -1.24
C GLN A 160 -3.11 -8.06 -0.42
N ILE A 161 -3.73 -9.08 -1.04
CA ILE A 161 -4.23 -10.28 -0.36
C ILE A 161 -3.25 -11.44 -0.50
N ILE A 162 -2.53 -11.54 -1.62
CA ILE A 162 -1.66 -12.69 -1.92
C ILE A 162 -0.30 -12.49 -1.22
N PRO A 163 0.14 -13.41 -0.35
CA PRO A 163 1.48 -13.38 0.20
C PRO A 163 2.56 -13.57 -0.88
N PRO A 164 3.70 -12.85 -0.81
CA PRO A 164 4.05 -11.80 0.16
C PRO A 164 3.28 -10.49 -0.07
N SER A 165 2.90 -9.76 0.99
CA SER A 165 2.15 -8.49 0.87
C SER A 165 2.62 -7.45 1.89
N LEU A 166 3.03 -6.28 1.40
CA LEU A 166 3.43 -5.14 2.24
C LEU A 166 2.32 -4.70 3.20
N VAL A 167 1.07 -4.76 2.76
CA VAL A 167 -0.08 -4.42 3.60
C VAL A 167 -0.18 -5.38 4.79
N LEU A 168 -0.04 -6.68 4.55
CA LEU A 168 -0.07 -7.68 5.62
C LEU A 168 1.13 -7.56 6.58
N ILE A 169 2.30 -7.17 6.08
CA ILE A 169 3.48 -6.90 6.92
C ILE A 169 3.22 -5.72 7.86
N ILE A 170 2.69 -4.61 7.34
CA ILE A 170 2.35 -3.43 8.15
C ILE A 170 1.24 -3.78 9.14
N LEU A 171 0.22 -4.54 8.73
CA LEU A 171 -0.83 -4.98 9.64
C LEU A 171 -0.30 -5.91 10.73
N ALA A 172 0.62 -6.82 10.41
CA ALA A 172 1.28 -7.69 11.38
C ALA A 172 1.98 -6.85 12.46
N ASP A 173 2.75 -5.84 12.03
CA ASP A 173 3.44 -4.90 12.90
C ASP A 173 2.46 -4.13 13.81
N GLN A 174 1.42 -3.53 13.23
CA GLN A 174 0.45 -2.75 14.00
C GLN A 174 -0.40 -3.58 14.96
N LEU A 175 -0.66 -4.85 14.62
CA LEU A 175 -1.40 -5.79 15.47
C LEU A 175 -0.51 -6.55 16.46
N GLY A 176 0.82 -6.35 16.40
CA GLY A 176 1.77 -7.09 17.23
C GLY A 176 1.76 -8.60 16.97
N ARG A 177 1.44 -9.03 15.75
CA ARG A 177 1.39 -10.43 15.33
C ARG A 177 2.55 -10.79 14.41
N SER A 178 2.85 -12.07 14.31
CA SER A 178 3.82 -12.56 13.32
C SER A 178 3.30 -12.37 11.90
N VAL A 179 4.17 -11.91 11.00
CA VAL A 179 3.88 -11.84 9.55
C VAL A 179 3.46 -13.22 9.01
N GLY A 180 4.07 -14.28 9.52
CA GLY A 180 3.75 -15.65 9.11
C GLY A 180 2.34 -16.09 9.51
N ASP A 181 1.80 -15.56 10.61
CA ASP A 181 0.42 -15.84 11.00
C ASP A 181 -0.56 -15.05 10.13
N MET A 182 -0.22 -13.80 9.78
CA MET A 182 -1.01 -13.01 8.83
C MET A 182 -1.10 -13.65 7.43
N TYR A 183 -0.10 -14.44 7.03
CA TYR A 183 -0.13 -15.16 5.75
C TYR A 183 -0.94 -16.47 5.77
N LYS A 184 -1.23 -17.02 6.95
CA LYS A 184 -2.00 -18.27 7.09
C LYS A 184 -3.51 -18.04 7.15
N GLY A 185 -3.95 -16.81 7.42
CA GLY A 185 -5.36 -16.43 7.61
C GLY A 185 -5.73 -16.28 9.07
#